data_AF-I0FF77-F1
#
_entry.id   AF-I0FF77-F1
#
_cell.length_a   1.000
_cell.length_b   1.000
_cell.length_c   1.000
_cell.angle_alpha   90.00
_cell.angle_beta   90.00
_cell.angle_gamma   90.00
#
_symmetry.space_group_name_H-M   'P 1'
#
loop_
_entity.id
_entity.type
_entity.pdbx_description
1 polymer ?
#
loop_
_entity_poly.entity_id
_entity_poly.type
_entity_poly.pdbx_seq_one_letter_code
_entity_poly.pdbx_strand_id
1 'polypeptide(L)'
;MVMGCNSGGVKDPEKVFLSDIANLGKGFLDVFVSFGDMITGTLGIKADTKKSEIGTYFSKIAETMESVKNKLQTEVAKNGEYEKVKTVVDEFVTGILDRIAIGAKEAAKGATTDAAIGSAKQNEDAVPGDTASVISLVKGIKEIVGVVLKDNEGNAGATKTGDTEKKSIGKLFAKKDDDRAQEAEAAAANASIGSVSGADILKAIAKSKEDPKVNDAEGIVKATDAAEIAVAPAKDDKKEISEESAKKDAIIAAGIALRAMAKNGKFTAKNNEEKSAHAVNGAAASAVGKTLSTLIIAIRNTVDSGLKKINEVLGTIKQEDRIAEVVTSGQ
;
A
#
# COMPACT_ATOMS: atom_id res chain seq x y z
N MET A 1 6.53 -76.16 14.62
CA MET A 1 7.06 -74.80 14.36
C MET A 1 5.93 -73.97 13.74
N VAL A 2 5.22 -73.22 14.57
CA VAL A 2 4.25 -72.22 14.10
C VAL A 2 5.04 -70.93 13.90
N MET A 3 5.30 -70.56 12.64
CA MET A 3 5.90 -69.26 12.33
C MET A 3 4.86 -68.17 12.63
N GLY A 4 5.06 -67.49 13.75
CA GLY A 4 4.39 -66.22 14.02
C GLY A 4 4.93 -65.15 13.06
N CYS A 5 4.05 -64.64 12.21
CA CYS A 5 4.31 -63.41 11.46
C CYS A 5 4.25 -62.23 12.44
N ASN A 6 5.39 -61.86 13.00
CA ASN A 6 5.56 -60.58 13.67
C ASN A 6 5.68 -59.49 12.59
N SER A 7 4.54 -59.06 12.03
CA SER A 7 4.47 -57.88 11.16
C SER A 7 4.55 -56.61 12.03
N GLY A 8 5.72 -56.38 12.62
CA GLY A 8 6.04 -55.12 13.26
C GLY A 8 6.19 -54.02 12.21
N GLY A 9 5.37 -52.97 12.32
CA GLY A 9 5.85 -51.61 12.04
C GLY A 9 5.61 -51.01 10.65
N VAL A 10 4.80 -51.59 9.76
CA VAL A 10 4.36 -50.85 8.55
C VAL A 10 3.19 -49.95 8.97
N LYS A 11 3.44 -48.63 9.05
CA LYS A 11 2.36 -47.66 9.28
C LYS A 11 1.35 -47.78 8.14
N ASP A 12 0.07 -47.89 8.51
CA ASP A 12 -1.05 -47.89 7.59
C ASP A 12 -0.98 -46.65 6.67
N PRO A 13 -0.82 -46.82 5.34
CA PRO A 13 -0.63 -45.72 4.40
C PRO A 13 -1.74 -44.67 4.45
N GLU A 14 -2.98 -45.09 4.72
CA GLU A 14 -4.13 -44.19 4.87
C GLU A 14 -3.99 -43.32 6.13
N LYS A 15 -3.55 -43.92 7.25
CA LYS A 15 -3.32 -43.18 8.49
C LYS A 15 -2.14 -42.21 8.39
N VAL A 16 -1.10 -42.58 7.66
CA VAL A 16 0.03 -41.68 7.38
C VAL A 16 -0.46 -40.49 6.55
N PHE A 17 -1.16 -40.76 5.45
CA PHE A 17 -1.75 -39.73 4.59
C PHE A 17 -2.64 -38.75 5.37
N LEU A 18 -3.60 -39.26 6.15
CA LEU A 18 -4.50 -38.41 6.95
C LEU A 18 -3.74 -37.58 7.99
N SER A 19 -2.69 -38.14 8.60
CA SER A 19 -1.84 -37.41 9.54
C SER A 19 -1.05 -36.29 8.85
N ASP A 20 -0.52 -36.53 7.64
CA ASP A 20 0.26 -35.54 6.90
C ASP A 20 -0.62 -34.36 6.48
N ILE A 21 -1.82 -34.63 5.97
CA ILE A 21 -2.80 -33.60 5.60
C ILE A 21 -3.27 -32.81 6.83
N ALA A 22 -3.51 -33.48 7.96
CA ALA A 22 -3.88 -32.81 9.21
C ALA A 22 -2.77 -31.88 9.74
N ASN A 23 -1.51 -32.32 9.68
CA ASN A 23 -0.36 -31.51 10.08
C ASN A 23 -0.17 -30.30 9.16
N LEU A 24 -0.30 -30.49 7.84
CA LEU A 24 -0.22 -29.42 6.85
C LEU A 24 -1.35 -28.38 7.04
N GLY A 25 -2.58 -28.86 7.28
CA GLY A 25 -3.73 -28.00 7.57
C GLY A 25 -3.55 -27.19 8.85
N LYS A 26 -3.01 -27.80 9.91
CA LYS A 26 -2.65 -27.09 11.14
C LYS A 26 -1.58 -26.02 10.89
N GLY A 27 -0.53 -26.37 10.15
CA GLY A 27 0.55 -25.44 9.81
C GLY A 27 0.03 -24.20 9.07
N PHE A 28 -0.83 -24.38 8.06
CA PHE A 28 -1.44 -23.25 7.34
C PHE A 28 -2.42 -22.44 8.20
N LEU A 29 -3.15 -23.07 9.10
CA LEU A 29 -3.99 -22.36 10.07
C LEU A 29 -3.16 -21.49 11.00
N ASP A 30 -2.01 -21.98 11.48
CA ASP A 30 -1.08 -21.21 12.29
C ASP A 30 -0.49 -20.01 11.52
N VAL A 31 -0.22 -20.17 10.21
CA VAL A 31 0.16 -19.04 9.33
C VAL A 31 -0.96 -18.01 9.24
N PHE A 32 -2.21 -18.46 9.03
CA PHE A 32 -3.38 -17.59 8.90
C PHE A 32 -3.64 -16.78 10.18
N VAL A 33 -3.65 -17.43 11.34
CA VAL A 33 -3.81 -16.76 12.64
C VAL A 33 -2.68 -15.75 12.85
N SER A 34 -1.44 -16.16 12.59
CA SER A 34 -0.29 -15.28 12.75
C SER A 34 -0.32 -14.06 11.83
N PHE A 35 -0.81 -14.19 10.60
CA PHE A 35 -1.03 -13.06 9.70
C PHE A 35 -2.07 -12.09 10.26
N GLY A 36 -3.19 -12.62 10.76
CA GLY A 36 -4.25 -11.83 11.41
C GLY A 36 -3.72 -10.98 12.56
N ASP A 37 -2.91 -11.57 13.44
CA ASP A 37 -2.32 -10.88 14.60
C ASP A 37 -1.34 -9.78 14.19
N MET A 38 -0.48 -10.04 13.19
CA MET A 38 0.55 -9.11 12.73
C MET A 38 -0.02 -7.81 12.14
N ILE A 39 -1.24 -7.86 11.63
CA ILE A 39 -1.82 -6.75 10.88
C ILE A 39 -2.79 -5.89 11.74
N THR A 40 -3.01 -6.21 13.02
CA THR A 40 -3.96 -5.51 13.92
C THR A 40 -3.74 -4.01 14.17
N GLY A 41 -2.63 -3.41 13.72
CA GLY A 41 -2.36 -1.99 13.88
C GLY A 41 -3.20 -1.10 12.94
N THR A 42 -4.22 -0.42 13.46
CA THR A 42 -4.79 0.76 12.78
C THR A 42 -3.84 1.94 12.99
N LEU A 43 -3.26 2.44 11.91
CA LEU A 43 -2.58 3.74 11.95
C LEU A 43 -3.64 4.81 12.23
N GLY A 44 -3.69 5.30 13.47
CA GLY A 44 -4.37 6.55 13.79
C GLY A 44 -3.57 7.70 13.19
N ILE A 45 -3.64 7.87 11.87
CA ILE A 45 -2.94 8.94 11.15
C ILE A 45 -3.51 10.28 11.61
N LYS A 46 -2.62 11.10 12.14
CA LYS A 46 -2.89 12.47 12.59
C LYS A 46 -1.94 13.42 11.89
N ALA A 47 -2.23 14.71 11.99
CA ALA A 47 -1.38 15.76 11.44
C ALA A 47 0.07 15.68 11.94
N ASP A 48 0.26 15.30 13.20
CA ASP A 48 1.57 15.18 13.87
C ASP A 48 2.28 13.84 13.63
N THR A 49 1.65 12.89 12.94
CA THR A 49 2.32 11.64 12.52
C THR A 49 3.55 11.98 11.69
N LYS A 50 4.71 11.43 12.06
CA LYS A 50 5.95 11.67 11.33
C LYS A 50 5.98 10.92 10.01
N LYS A 51 6.65 11.47 9.01
CA LYS A 51 6.87 10.76 7.74
C LYS A 51 7.67 9.47 7.95
N SER A 52 8.63 9.45 8.87
CA SER A 52 9.38 8.24 9.27
C SER A 52 8.49 7.14 9.86
N GLU A 53 7.36 7.47 10.50
CA GLU A 53 6.37 6.49 10.94
C GLU A 53 5.62 5.87 9.75
N ILE A 54 5.37 6.63 8.70
CA ILE A 54 4.82 6.11 7.43
C ILE A 54 5.82 5.18 6.75
N GLY A 55 7.10 5.52 6.72
CA GLY A 55 8.15 4.62 6.21
C GLY A 55 8.22 3.33 7.01
N THR A 56 8.19 3.43 8.34
CA THR A 56 8.15 2.28 9.26
C THR A 56 6.93 1.40 9.01
N TYR A 57 5.78 2.01 8.73
CA TYR A 57 4.57 1.26 8.40
C TYR A 57 4.72 0.41 7.15
N PHE A 58 5.28 0.96 6.07
CA PHE A 58 5.58 0.19 4.87
C PHE A 58 6.61 -0.91 5.14
N SER A 59 7.67 -0.65 5.92
CA SER A 59 8.63 -1.68 6.32
C SER A 59 7.96 -2.84 7.05
N LYS A 60 7.04 -2.56 7.98
CA LYS A 60 6.29 -3.60 8.70
C LYS A 60 5.39 -4.44 7.79
N ILE A 61 4.78 -3.82 6.76
CA ILE A 61 4.04 -4.57 5.73
C ILE A 61 4.97 -5.55 5.03
N ALA A 62 6.16 -5.09 4.60
CA ALA A 62 7.13 -5.96 3.94
C ALA A 62 7.59 -7.12 4.83
N GLU A 63 7.97 -6.83 6.08
CA GLU A 63 8.39 -7.83 7.08
C GLU A 63 7.29 -8.88 7.32
N THR A 64 6.03 -8.44 7.35
CA THR A 64 4.89 -9.34 7.53
C THR A 64 4.74 -10.27 6.32
N MET A 65 4.82 -9.75 5.09
CA MET A 65 4.73 -10.58 3.88
C MET A 65 5.88 -11.61 3.82
N GLU A 66 7.09 -11.21 4.19
CA GLU A 66 8.25 -12.11 4.25
C GLU A 66 8.09 -13.18 5.32
N SER A 67 7.57 -12.81 6.49
CA SER A 67 7.25 -13.75 7.57
C SER A 67 6.22 -14.79 7.12
N VAL A 68 5.13 -14.36 6.48
CA VAL A 68 4.10 -15.27 5.94
C VAL A 68 4.69 -16.19 4.87
N LYS A 69 5.46 -15.64 3.92
CA LYS A 69 6.16 -16.43 2.90
C LYS A 69 7.04 -17.52 3.53
N ASN A 70 7.90 -17.15 4.47
CA ASN A 70 8.84 -18.09 5.09
C ASN A 70 8.10 -19.19 5.84
N LYS A 71 7.00 -18.86 6.53
CA LYS A 71 6.16 -19.86 7.22
C LYS A 71 5.49 -20.81 6.23
N LEU A 72 4.87 -20.30 5.16
CA LEU A 72 4.26 -21.15 4.13
C LEU A 72 5.28 -22.10 3.49
N GLN A 73 6.45 -21.58 3.12
CA GLN A 73 7.54 -22.37 2.54
C GLN A 73 8.08 -23.44 3.52
N THR A 74 8.15 -23.11 4.80
CA THR A 74 8.53 -24.06 5.85
C THR A 74 7.50 -25.19 5.99
N GLU A 75 6.20 -24.88 5.94
CA GLU A 75 5.16 -25.89 6.05
C GLU A 75 5.14 -26.85 4.85
N VAL A 76 5.30 -26.34 3.62
CA VAL A 76 5.44 -27.23 2.45
C VAL A 76 6.77 -27.99 2.43
N ALA A 77 7.85 -27.46 3.02
CA ALA A 77 9.11 -28.22 3.10
C ALA A 77 9.05 -29.38 4.12
N LYS A 78 8.33 -29.18 5.24
CA LYS A 78 8.17 -30.20 6.30
C LYS A 78 7.17 -31.29 5.93
N ASN A 79 6.10 -30.92 5.24
CA ASN A 79 4.91 -31.76 5.07
C ASN A 79 4.49 -31.92 3.59
N GLY A 80 5.24 -31.35 2.64
CA GLY A 80 4.82 -31.19 1.24
C GLY A 80 5.40 -32.25 0.30
N GLU A 81 4.97 -33.49 0.48
CA GLU A 81 5.03 -34.51 -0.58
C GLU A 81 3.89 -34.32 -1.62
N TYR A 82 3.23 -33.16 -1.63
CA TYR A 82 2.04 -32.87 -2.43
C TYR A 82 2.30 -31.71 -3.40
N GLU A 83 2.64 -32.04 -4.65
CA GLU A 83 3.06 -31.06 -5.67
C GLU A 83 2.00 -29.98 -5.93
N LYS A 84 0.71 -30.34 -5.87
CA LYS A 84 -0.41 -29.40 -6.03
C LYS A 84 -0.40 -28.29 -4.98
N VAL A 85 -0.15 -28.64 -3.71
CA VAL A 85 -0.08 -27.66 -2.61
C VAL A 85 1.13 -26.77 -2.78
N LYS A 86 2.29 -27.37 -3.09
CA LYS A 86 3.52 -26.63 -3.32
C LYS A 86 3.35 -25.60 -4.45
N THR A 87 2.74 -26.02 -5.56
CA THR A 87 2.47 -25.15 -6.72
C THR A 87 1.62 -23.95 -6.34
N VAL A 88 0.49 -24.15 -5.65
CA VAL A 88 -0.38 -23.02 -5.26
C VAL A 88 0.28 -22.10 -4.23
N VAL A 89 1.12 -22.64 -3.34
CA VAL A 89 1.91 -21.85 -2.38
C VAL A 89 2.95 -21.01 -3.13
N ASP A 90 3.69 -21.59 -4.08
CA ASP A 90 4.71 -20.88 -4.86
C ASP A 90 4.09 -19.78 -5.74
N GLU A 91 2.95 -20.05 -6.38
CA GLU A 91 2.17 -19.05 -7.11
C GLU A 91 1.71 -17.90 -6.21
N PHE A 92 1.22 -18.21 -5.00
CA PHE A 92 0.79 -17.18 -4.05
C PHE A 92 1.97 -16.34 -3.55
N VAL A 93 3.10 -16.98 -3.24
CA VAL A 93 4.32 -16.31 -2.79
C VAL A 93 4.85 -15.36 -3.86
N THR A 94 5.10 -15.87 -5.07
CA THR A 94 5.73 -15.09 -6.14
C THR A 94 4.77 -14.09 -6.77
N GLY A 95 3.50 -14.48 -6.93
CA GLY A 95 2.47 -13.65 -7.56
C GLY A 95 1.92 -12.55 -6.66
N ILE A 96 1.95 -12.71 -5.33
CA ILE A 96 1.33 -11.78 -4.38
C ILE A 96 2.30 -11.33 -3.29
N LEU A 97 2.77 -12.24 -2.42
CA LEU A 97 3.49 -11.85 -1.20
C LEU A 97 4.79 -11.10 -1.52
N ASP A 98 5.57 -11.59 -2.48
CA ASP A 98 6.83 -10.97 -2.91
C ASP A 98 6.59 -9.59 -3.52
N ARG A 99 5.54 -9.44 -4.34
CA ARG A 99 5.20 -8.17 -4.97
C ARG A 99 4.78 -7.12 -3.93
N ILE A 100 3.96 -7.50 -2.95
CA ILE A 100 3.59 -6.63 -1.83
C ILE A 100 4.83 -6.25 -1.01
N ALA A 101 5.71 -7.20 -0.71
CA ALA A 101 6.93 -6.95 0.06
C ALA A 101 7.88 -5.99 -0.66
N ILE A 102 8.12 -6.22 -1.95
CA ILE A 102 8.98 -5.37 -2.80
C ILE A 102 8.40 -3.96 -2.89
N GLY A 103 7.10 -3.84 -3.20
CA GLY A 103 6.44 -2.55 -3.29
C GLY A 103 6.47 -1.78 -1.98
N ALA A 104 6.24 -2.46 -0.86
CA ALA A 104 6.28 -1.84 0.46
C ALA A 104 7.71 -1.37 0.83
N LYS A 105 8.74 -2.19 0.57
CA LYS A 105 10.15 -1.76 0.74
C LYS A 105 10.50 -0.55 -0.09
N GLU A 106 10.00 -0.47 -1.32
CA GLU A 106 10.22 0.68 -2.19
C GLU A 106 9.52 1.93 -1.66
N ALA A 107 8.24 1.83 -1.29
CA ALA A 107 7.47 2.95 -0.73
C ALA A 107 8.10 3.49 0.57
N ALA A 108 8.62 2.62 1.44
CA ALA A 108 9.27 3.01 2.69
C ALA A 108 10.44 3.99 2.48
N LYS A 109 11.19 3.87 1.38
CA LYS A 109 12.31 4.76 1.04
C LYS A 109 11.87 6.21 0.81
N GLY A 110 10.60 6.42 0.46
CA GLY A 110 10.06 7.75 0.21
C GLY A 110 9.64 8.51 1.47
N ALA A 111 9.39 7.83 2.60
CA ALA A 111 8.86 8.48 3.80
C ALA A 111 9.82 8.29 5.00
N THR A 112 10.85 9.14 5.09
CA THR A 112 12.03 8.86 5.94
C THR A 112 12.35 9.91 7.00
N THR A 113 11.70 11.08 6.97
CA THR A 113 12.05 12.20 7.86
C THR A 113 11.15 12.29 9.08
N ASP A 114 11.64 12.86 10.17
CA ASP A 114 10.84 13.14 11.37
C ASP A 114 9.89 14.34 11.26
N ALA A 115 9.85 15.00 10.10
CA ALA A 115 8.83 16.01 9.82
C ALA A 115 7.43 15.39 9.87
N ALA A 116 6.48 16.13 10.44
CA ALA A 116 5.08 15.76 10.45
C ALA A 116 4.49 15.74 9.02
N ILE A 117 3.49 14.89 8.78
CA ILE A 117 2.75 14.88 7.50
C ILE A 117 1.94 16.17 7.32
N GLY A 118 1.36 16.69 8.41
CA GLY A 118 0.77 18.02 8.52
C GLY A 118 1.87 19.02 8.86
N SER A 119 2.52 19.55 7.84
CA SER A 119 3.72 20.39 7.99
C SER A 119 3.49 21.87 7.65
N ALA A 120 2.25 22.28 7.40
CA ALA A 120 1.93 23.69 7.20
C ALA A 120 2.11 24.44 8.53
N LYS A 121 2.79 25.58 8.43
CA LYS A 121 3.06 26.49 9.54
C LYS A 121 2.80 27.92 9.08
N GLN A 122 2.50 28.79 10.04
CA GLN A 122 2.41 30.22 9.77
C GLN A 122 3.74 30.72 9.20
N ASN A 123 3.68 31.65 8.26
CA ASN A 123 4.84 32.33 7.70
C ASN A 123 5.81 31.40 6.92
N GLU A 124 5.46 30.13 6.66
CA GLU A 124 6.24 29.21 5.82
C GLU A 124 5.61 28.99 4.42
N ASP A 125 6.47 28.99 3.40
CA ASP A 125 6.11 28.61 2.04
C ASP A 125 5.89 27.11 1.91
N ALA A 126 5.13 26.72 0.88
CA ALA A 126 5.06 25.32 0.49
C ALA A 126 6.41 24.87 -0.09
N VAL A 127 6.85 23.68 0.31
CA VAL A 127 8.11 23.08 -0.16
C VAL A 127 7.77 21.83 -0.98
N PRO A 128 8.31 21.66 -2.21
CA PRO A 128 8.04 20.47 -3.00
C PRO A 128 8.45 19.19 -2.28
N GLY A 129 7.73 18.11 -2.54
CA GLY A 129 8.22 16.78 -2.22
C GLY A 129 9.51 16.52 -2.97
N ASP A 130 10.49 15.93 -2.28
CA ASP A 130 11.71 15.44 -2.91
C ASP A 130 11.35 14.45 -4.03
N THR A 131 11.87 14.69 -5.23
CA THR A 131 11.47 13.94 -6.43
C THR A 131 11.76 12.45 -6.29
N ALA A 132 12.93 12.07 -5.76
CA ALA A 132 13.27 10.66 -5.57
C ALA A 132 12.35 9.99 -4.55
N SER A 133 12.01 10.71 -3.48
CA SER A 133 11.05 10.26 -2.47
C SER A 133 9.64 10.05 -3.04
N VAL A 134 9.13 10.98 -3.86
CA VAL A 134 7.83 10.83 -4.52
C VAL A 134 7.85 9.64 -5.49
N ILE A 135 8.92 9.47 -6.27
CA ILE A 135 9.07 8.33 -7.19
C ILE A 135 9.02 7.00 -6.44
N SER A 136 9.75 6.88 -5.32
CA SER A 136 9.74 5.67 -4.48
C SER A 136 8.34 5.35 -3.95
N LEU A 137 7.60 6.35 -3.47
CA LEU A 137 6.20 6.19 -3.03
C LEU A 137 5.30 5.72 -4.19
N VAL A 138 5.40 6.38 -5.35
CA VAL A 138 4.60 6.02 -6.54
C VAL A 138 4.88 4.60 -6.98
N LYS A 139 6.15 4.24 -7.17
CA LYS A 139 6.58 2.88 -7.59
C LYS A 139 6.12 1.82 -6.60
N GLY A 140 6.39 2.05 -5.31
CA GLY A 140 6.05 1.09 -4.28
C GLY A 140 4.55 0.86 -4.14
N ILE A 141 3.76 1.94 -4.10
CA ILE A 141 2.29 1.85 -4.02
C ILE A 141 1.72 1.24 -5.31
N LYS A 142 2.25 1.59 -6.48
CA LYS A 142 1.83 1.02 -7.77
C LYS A 142 2.03 -0.49 -7.82
N GLU A 143 3.17 -0.98 -7.36
CA GLU A 143 3.47 -2.41 -7.34
C GLU A 143 2.48 -3.18 -6.45
N ILE A 144 2.18 -2.65 -5.25
CA ILE A 144 1.18 -3.24 -4.36
C ILE A 144 -0.21 -3.19 -5.00
N VAL A 145 -0.63 -2.02 -5.51
CA VAL A 145 -1.93 -1.83 -6.16
C VAL A 145 -2.14 -2.80 -7.33
N GLY A 146 -1.08 -3.12 -8.06
CA GLY A 146 -1.11 -4.08 -9.17
C GLY A 146 -1.46 -5.52 -8.79
N VAL A 147 -1.42 -5.87 -7.50
CA VAL A 147 -1.85 -7.19 -7.00
C VAL A 147 -3.04 -7.14 -6.05
N VAL A 148 -3.30 -5.99 -5.40
CA VAL A 148 -4.36 -5.90 -4.38
C VAL A 148 -5.66 -5.25 -4.84
N LEU A 149 -5.66 -4.48 -5.94
CA LEU A 149 -6.88 -3.89 -6.50
C LEU A 149 -7.18 -4.44 -7.88
N LYS A 150 -8.44 -4.79 -8.13
CA LYS A 150 -8.90 -5.22 -9.45
C LYS A 150 -8.89 -4.05 -10.45
N ASP A 151 -8.95 -4.34 -11.75
CA ASP A 151 -8.94 -3.31 -12.80
C ASP A 151 -10.16 -2.39 -12.75
N ASN A 152 -11.30 -2.92 -12.35
CA ASN A 152 -12.56 -2.20 -12.17
C ASN A 152 -12.77 -1.64 -10.76
N GLU A 153 -11.79 -1.80 -9.86
CA GLU A 153 -11.86 -1.30 -8.49
C GLU A 153 -11.20 0.08 -8.39
N GLY A 154 -12.03 1.10 -8.19
CA GLY A 154 -11.60 2.49 -8.17
C GLY A 154 -11.41 3.09 -9.57
N ASN A 155 -11.37 4.42 -9.62
CA ASN A 155 -11.22 5.22 -10.83
C ASN A 155 -10.26 6.38 -10.55
N ALA A 156 -9.07 6.32 -11.15
CA ALA A 156 -8.05 7.37 -11.06
C ALA A 156 -8.54 8.76 -11.51
N GLY A 157 -9.55 8.82 -12.39
CA GLY A 157 -10.16 10.05 -12.88
C GLY A 157 -11.41 10.47 -12.11
N ALA A 158 -11.73 9.85 -10.98
CA ALA A 158 -12.93 10.17 -10.21
C ALA A 158 -12.94 11.64 -9.80
N THR A 159 -14.05 12.31 -10.07
CA THR A 159 -14.28 13.70 -9.69
C THR A 159 -15.76 13.96 -9.50
N LYS A 160 -16.10 14.79 -8.51
CA LYS A 160 -17.45 15.21 -8.13
C LYS A 160 -17.53 16.67 -7.69
N THR A 161 -16.45 17.26 -7.17
CA THR A 161 -16.46 18.66 -6.73
C THR A 161 -16.45 19.62 -7.93
N GLY A 162 -16.75 20.90 -7.72
CA GLY A 162 -16.75 21.90 -8.79
C GLY A 162 -15.34 22.28 -9.27
N ASP A 163 -15.26 22.91 -10.44
CA ASP A 163 -13.99 23.34 -11.02
C ASP A 163 -13.31 24.44 -10.19
N THR A 164 -14.10 25.36 -9.64
CA THR A 164 -13.63 26.44 -8.76
C THR A 164 -12.93 25.91 -7.51
N GLU A 165 -13.53 24.92 -6.84
CA GLU A 165 -12.96 24.27 -5.66
C GLU A 165 -11.67 23.54 -6.01
N LYS A 166 -11.65 22.78 -7.11
CA LYS A 166 -10.44 22.05 -7.52
C LYS A 166 -9.27 22.96 -7.86
N LYS A 167 -9.54 24.07 -8.54
CA LYS A 167 -8.53 25.08 -8.86
C LYS A 167 -7.94 25.68 -7.59
N SER A 168 -8.81 26.13 -6.67
CA SER A 168 -8.38 26.88 -5.49
C SER A 168 -7.49 26.08 -4.54
N ILE A 169 -7.59 24.74 -4.55
CA ILE A 169 -6.68 23.85 -3.79
C ILE A 169 -5.20 24.07 -4.16
N GLY A 170 -4.90 24.62 -5.34
CA GLY A 170 -3.54 25.01 -5.73
C GLY A 170 -2.85 25.94 -4.73
N LYS A 171 -3.61 26.70 -3.91
CA LYS A 171 -3.07 27.55 -2.84
C LYS A 171 -2.34 26.79 -1.73
N LEU A 172 -2.61 25.50 -1.55
CA LEU A 172 -1.86 24.65 -0.61
C LEU A 172 -0.37 24.52 -1.02
N PHE A 173 -0.06 24.80 -2.29
CA PHE A 173 1.24 24.63 -2.92
C PHE A 173 1.93 25.98 -3.22
N ALA A 174 1.35 27.10 -2.77
CA ALA A 174 1.81 28.46 -3.07
C ALA A 174 2.92 28.96 -2.10
N LYS A 175 3.41 30.17 -2.34
CA LYS A 175 4.37 30.89 -1.47
C LYS A 175 3.98 32.35 -1.14
N LYS A 176 3.27 33.06 -2.03
CA LYS A 176 2.89 34.47 -1.85
C LYS A 176 1.79 34.64 -0.80
N ASP A 177 1.92 35.63 0.09
CA ASP A 177 1.04 35.83 1.26
C ASP A 177 -0.47 35.77 0.96
N ASP A 178 -0.97 36.56 0.01
CA ASP A 178 -2.40 36.57 -0.36
C ASP A 178 -2.85 35.26 -1.05
N ASP A 179 -1.91 34.45 -1.51
CA ASP A 179 -2.14 33.20 -2.22
C ASP A 179 -1.98 31.96 -1.34
N ARG A 180 -1.57 32.12 -0.07
CA ARG A 180 -1.46 31.00 0.86
C ARG A 180 -2.84 30.46 1.20
N ALA A 181 -2.92 29.14 1.39
CA ALA A 181 -4.17 28.47 1.68
C ALA A 181 -4.84 28.99 2.95
N GLN A 182 -6.15 29.20 2.88
CA GLN A 182 -7.00 29.55 4.00
C GLN A 182 -7.90 28.35 4.33
N GLU A 183 -8.78 28.52 5.32
CA GLU A 183 -9.78 27.51 5.68
C GLU A 183 -10.64 27.08 4.48
N ALA A 184 -10.96 28.00 3.57
CA ALA A 184 -11.76 27.70 2.37
C ALA A 184 -11.05 26.72 1.43
N GLU A 185 -9.76 26.89 1.16
CA GLU A 185 -9.00 25.99 0.30
C GLU A 185 -8.69 24.65 0.99
N ALA A 186 -8.48 24.66 2.31
CA ALA A 186 -8.40 23.43 3.09
C ALA A 186 -9.74 22.66 3.08
N ALA A 187 -10.87 23.38 3.14
CA ALA A 187 -12.21 22.79 3.03
C ALA A 187 -12.46 22.22 1.62
N ALA A 188 -12.03 22.91 0.56
CA ALA A 188 -12.07 22.41 -0.81
C ALA A 188 -11.23 21.13 -0.98
N ALA A 189 -10.04 21.09 -0.38
CA ALA A 189 -9.19 19.90 -0.36
C ALA A 189 -9.90 18.74 0.37
N ASN A 190 -10.46 18.99 1.54
CA ASN A 190 -11.23 17.98 2.29
C ASN A 190 -12.49 17.52 1.53
N ALA A 191 -13.19 18.41 0.83
CA ALA A 191 -14.32 18.04 -0.01
C ALA A 191 -13.88 17.11 -1.16
N SER A 192 -12.75 17.41 -1.81
CA SER A 192 -12.16 16.57 -2.85
C SER A 192 -11.82 15.18 -2.31
N ILE A 193 -11.08 15.13 -1.19
CA ILE A 193 -10.70 13.89 -0.49
C ILE A 193 -11.94 13.09 -0.05
N GLY A 194 -12.97 13.77 0.47
CA GLY A 194 -14.21 13.16 0.93
C GLY A 194 -15.07 12.61 -0.21
N SER A 195 -15.01 13.23 -1.39
CA SER A 195 -15.86 12.89 -2.53
C SER A 195 -15.45 11.60 -3.27
N VAL A 196 -14.19 11.20 -3.15
CA VAL A 196 -13.62 10.00 -3.79
C VAL A 196 -13.43 8.86 -2.81
N SER A 197 -13.31 7.62 -3.28
CA SER A 197 -12.90 6.49 -2.46
C SER A 197 -11.38 6.45 -2.28
N GLY A 198 -10.87 5.71 -1.30
CA GLY A 198 -9.43 5.49 -1.21
C GLY A 198 -8.88 4.63 -2.36
N ALA A 199 -9.70 3.77 -2.98
CA ALA A 199 -9.31 3.02 -4.17
C ALA A 199 -9.10 3.95 -5.37
N ASP A 200 -9.92 5.00 -5.51
CA ASP A 200 -9.72 6.04 -6.52
C ASP A 200 -8.36 6.75 -6.32
N ILE A 201 -8.02 7.09 -5.07
CA ILE A 201 -6.74 7.72 -4.71
C ILE A 201 -5.58 6.77 -5.02
N LEU A 202 -5.66 5.50 -4.63
CA LEU A 202 -4.64 4.49 -4.91
C LEU A 202 -4.45 4.27 -6.43
N LYS A 203 -5.53 4.21 -7.21
CA LYS A 203 -5.45 4.13 -8.67
C LYS A 203 -4.86 5.40 -9.27
N ALA A 204 -5.13 6.58 -8.72
CA ALA A 204 -4.51 7.83 -9.17
C ALA A 204 -3.00 7.84 -8.90
N ILE A 205 -2.55 7.36 -7.74
CA ILE A 205 -1.12 7.18 -7.44
C ILE A 205 -0.51 6.16 -8.42
N ALA A 206 -1.12 4.99 -8.60
CA ALA A 206 -0.60 3.92 -9.45
C ALA A 206 -0.53 4.30 -10.94
N LYS A 207 -1.37 5.23 -11.41
CA LYS A 207 -1.33 5.77 -12.77
C LYS A 207 -0.44 7.00 -12.92
N SER A 208 0.12 7.53 -11.84
CA SER A 208 1.04 8.66 -11.92
C SER A 208 2.35 8.25 -12.56
N LYS A 209 3.02 9.23 -13.18
CA LYS A 209 4.33 9.03 -13.80
C LYS A 209 5.38 8.67 -12.75
N GLU A 210 6.28 7.78 -13.12
CA GLU A 210 7.47 7.42 -12.33
C GLU A 210 8.67 8.33 -12.61
N ASP A 211 8.49 9.32 -13.49
CA ASP A 211 9.46 10.34 -13.88
C ASP A 211 8.82 11.76 -13.92
N PRO A 212 8.17 12.20 -12.82
CA PRO A 212 7.38 13.43 -12.81
C PRO A 212 8.20 14.63 -13.29
N LYS A 213 7.64 15.43 -14.20
CA LYS A 213 8.32 16.61 -14.73
C LYS A 213 8.05 17.81 -13.82
N VAL A 214 9.11 18.30 -13.19
CA VAL A 214 9.06 19.55 -12.41
C VAL A 214 9.01 20.73 -13.38
N ASN A 215 8.00 21.58 -13.26
CA ASN A 215 7.90 22.82 -14.03
C ASN A 215 8.30 24.01 -13.16
N ASP A 216 9.53 24.49 -13.33
CA ASP A 216 10.07 25.61 -12.54
C ASP A 216 9.50 26.98 -12.89
N ALA A 217 8.81 27.13 -14.04
CA ALA A 217 8.20 28.40 -14.41
C ALA A 217 6.77 28.50 -13.89
N GLU A 218 6.00 27.43 -14.05
CA GLU A 218 4.55 27.43 -13.83
C GLU A 218 4.13 26.66 -12.57
N GLY A 219 5.03 25.92 -11.92
CA GLY A 219 4.75 25.19 -10.68
C GLY A 219 3.53 24.28 -10.80
N ILE A 220 2.59 24.42 -9.86
CA ILE A 220 1.37 23.62 -9.78
C ILE A 220 0.44 23.79 -10.99
N VAL A 221 0.50 24.93 -11.70
CA VAL A 221 -0.37 25.23 -12.84
C VAL A 221 -0.16 24.23 -13.98
N LYS A 222 1.04 23.66 -14.12
CA LYS A 222 1.41 22.71 -15.18
C LYS A 222 1.50 21.25 -14.72
N ALA A 223 1.17 20.96 -13.47
CA ALA A 223 1.12 19.58 -12.99
C ALA A 223 -0.02 18.83 -13.69
N THR A 224 0.24 17.62 -14.19
CA THR A 224 -0.74 16.83 -14.96
C THR A 224 -1.24 15.58 -14.24
N ASP A 225 -0.53 15.12 -13.20
CA ASP A 225 -0.87 13.96 -12.39
C ASP A 225 -0.52 14.14 -10.90
N ALA A 226 -0.73 13.12 -10.07
CA ALA A 226 -0.53 13.24 -8.63
C ALA A 226 0.94 13.37 -8.24
N ALA A 227 1.85 12.70 -8.97
CA ALA A 227 3.28 12.80 -8.73
C ALA A 227 3.79 14.22 -9.03
N GLU A 228 3.36 14.79 -10.16
CA GLU A 228 3.70 16.17 -10.55
C GLU A 228 3.10 17.20 -9.60
N ILE A 229 1.88 16.99 -9.08
CA ILE A 229 1.32 17.83 -8.00
C ILE A 229 2.23 17.78 -6.77
N ALA A 230 2.69 16.59 -6.39
CA ALA A 230 3.48 16.42 -5.17
C ALA A 230 4.84 17.12 -5.25
N VAL A 231 5.50 17.07 -6.41
CA VAL A 231 6.80 17.71 -6.64
C VAL A 231 6.70 19.17 -7.15
N ALA A 232 5.50 19.71 -7.33
CA ALA A 232 5.30 21.05 -7.86
C ALA A 232 5.98 22.11 -6.97
N PRO A 233 6.90 22.94 -7.52
CA PRO A 233 7.54 24.00 -6.75
C PRO A 233 6.56 25.15 -6.53
N ALA A 234 6.67 25.83 -5.39
CA ALA A 234 5.92 27.05 -5.15
C ALA A 234 6.48 28.18 -6.04
N LYS A 235 5.61 28.84 -6.81
CA LYS A 235 5.95 29.94 -7.71
C LYS A 235 4.97 31.11 -7.52
N ASP A 236 5.47 32.31 -7.76
CA ASP A 236 4.69 33.54 -7.59
C ASP A 236 3.48 33.53 -8.52
N ASP A 237 2.31 33.87 -7.99
CA ASP A 237 1.03 33.92 -8.71
C ASP A 237 0.59 32.58 -9.36
N LYS A 238 1.24 31.46 -9.03
CA LYS A 238 0.90 30.10 -9.49
C LYS A 238 0.16 29.35 -8.39
N LYS A 239 -1.14 29.63 -8.27
CA LYS A 239 -1.98 29.23 -7.14
C LYS A 239 -3.18 28.37 -7.49
N GLU A 240 -3.26 27.93 -8.75
CA GLU A 240 -4.39 27.14 -9.25
C GLU A 240 -3.92 25.84 -9.90
N ILE A 241 -4.62 24.75 -9.61
CA ILE A 241 -4.50 23.52 -10.40
C ILE A 241 -5.27 23.74 -11.70
N SER A 242 -4.56 23.89 -12.83
CA SER A 242 -5.16 24.36 -14.08
C SER A 242 -5.33 23.28 -15.15
N GLU A 243 -4.43 22.30 -15.21
CA GLU A 243 -4.50 21.22 -16.21
C GLU A 243 -5.72 20.32 -15.97
N GLU A 244 -6.51 20.07 -17.02
CA GLU A 244 -7.72 19.24 -16.95
C GLU A 244 -7.46 17.81 -16.43
N SER A 245 -6.26 17.28 -16.72
CA SER A 245 -5.85 15.96 -16.24
C SER A 245 -5.61 15.95 -14.72
N ALA A 246 -5.10 17.05 -14.15
CA ALA A 246 -4.85 17.17 -12.72
C ALA A 246 -6.09 17.61 -11.93
N LYS A 247 -7.06 18.29 -12.57
CA LYS A 247 -8.32 18.75 -11.97
C LYS A 247 -9.34 17.61 -11.76
N LYS A 248 -8.91 16.51 -11.16
CA LYS A 248 -9.76 15.40 -10.69
C LYS A 248 -9.56 15.20 -9.21
N ASP A 249 -10.65 15.02 -8.46
CA ASP A 249 -10.60 14.89 -7.01
C ASP A 249 -9.67 13.76 -6.54
N ALA A 250 -9.66 12.63 -7.25
CA ALA A 250 -8.76 11.51 -6.96
C ALA A 250 -7.28 11.86 -7.15
N ILE A 251 -6.95 12.60 -8.21
CA ILE A 251 -5.58 13.02 -8.53
C ILE A 251 -5.11 14.10 -7.56
N ILE A 252 -5.97 15.05 -7.20
CA ILE A 252 -5.68 16.08 -6.20
C ILE A 252 -5.44 15.44 -4.83
N ALA A 253 -6.33 14.55 -4.38
CA ALA A 253 -6.19 13.84 -3.12
C ALA A 253 -4.92 12.98 -3.09
N ALA A 254 -4.59 12.29 -4.19
CA ALA A 254 -3.36 11.54 -4.35
C ALA A 254 -2.12 12.45 -4.27
N GLY A 255 -2.14 13.60 -4.93
CA GLY A 255 -1.03 14.55 -4.92
C GLY A 255 -0.78 15.14 -3.54
N ILE A 256 -1.85 15.46 -2.81
CA ILE A 256 -1.77 15.87 -1.40
C ILE A 256 -1.18 14.74 -0.55
N ALA A 257 -1.67 13.50 -0.68
CA ALA A 257 -1.15 12.37 0.09
C ALA A 257 0.35 12.13 -0.19
N LEU A 258 0.75 12.12 -1.47
CA LEU A 258 2.14 11.96 -1.88
C LEU A 258 3.03 13.07 -1.31
N ARG A 259 2.64 14.34 -1.42
CA ARG A 259 3.44 15.46 -0.86
C ARG A 259 3.55 15.38 0.65
N ALA A 260 2.47 15.01 1.34
CA ALA A 260 2.45 14.86 2.78
C ALA A 260 3.39 13.75 3.26
N MET A 261 3.45 12.60 2.56
CA MET A 261 4.34 11.48 2.89
C MET A 261 5.80 11.71 2.47
N ALA A 262 6.02 12.39 1.34
CA ALA A 262 7.33 12.54 0.74
C ALA A 262 8.28 13.39 1.59
N LYS A 263 9.57 13.07 1.58
CA LYS A 263 10.65 13.88 2.15
C LYS A 263 10.53 15.32 1.65
N ASN A 264 10.79 16.30 2.52
CA ASN A 264 10.69 17.74 2.28
C ASN A 264 9.31 18.32 1.96
N GLY A 265 8.33 17.51 1.53
CA GLY A 265 7.03 18.01 1.11
C GLY A 265 6.32 18.80 2.23
N LYS A 266 6.01 20.06 1.97
CA LYS A 266 5.25 20.93 2.87
C LYS A 266 4.16 21.65 2.11
N PHE A 267 3.10 21.96 2.83
CA PHE A 267 2.04 22.85 2.40
C PHE A 267 2.22 24.22 3.05
N THR A 268 1.58 25.23 2.49
CA THR A 268 1.51 26.56 3.09
C THR A 268 0.14 26.81 3.71
N ALA A 269 0.09 27.75 4.65
CA ALA A 269 -1.13 28.28 5.22
C ALA A 269 -0.97 29.79 5.44
N LYS A 270 -2.10 30.50 5.46
CA LYS A 270 -2.12 31.95 5.63
C LYS A 270 -1.35 32.44 6.86
N ASN A 271 -0.66 33.56 6.68
CA ASN A 271 0.14 34.19 7.73
C ASN A 271 -0.72 34.65 8.88
N ASN A 272 -0.16 34.54 10.09
CA ASN A 272 -0.79 35.02 11.32
C ASN A 272 -2.19 34.43 11.57
N GLU A 273 -2.51 33.27 10.98
CA GLU A 273 -3.81 32.63 11.10
C GLU A 273 -3.67 31.13 11.41
N GLU A 274 -3.61 30.78 12.69
CA GLU A 274 -3.30 29.42 13.15
C GLU A 274 -4.31 28.38 12.67
N LYS A 275 -5.60 28.74 12.66
CA LYS A 275 -6.70 27.88 12.18
C LYS A 275 -6.52 27.40 10.73
N SER A 276 -5.91 28.23 9.88
CA SER A 276 -5.61 27.85 8.49
C SER A 276 -4.54 26.75 8.43
N ALA A 277 -3.50 26.81 9.28
CA ALA A 277 -2.50 25.75 9.37
C ALA A 277 -3.13 24.44 9.89
N HIS A 278 -3.96 24.50 10.93
CA HIS A 278 -4.69 23.33 11.43
C HIS A 278 -5.59 22.69 10.37
N ALA A 279 -6.32 23.49 9.60
CA ALA A 279 -7.19 23.00 8.53
C ALA A 279 -6.40 22.31 7.40
N VAL A 280 -5.31 22.92 6.93
CA VAL A 280 -4.43 22.34 5.90
C VAL A 280 -3.79 21.04 6.40
N ASN A 281 -3.30 21.04 7.64
CA ASN A 281 -2.69 19.85 8.24
C ASN A 281 -3.70 18.71 8.44
N GLY A 282 -4.95 19.04 8.77
CA GLY A 282 -6.06 18.09 8.80
C GLY A 282 -6.38 17.49 7.43
N ALA A 283 -6.35 18.30 6.37
CA ALA A 283 -6.54 17.81 4.99
C ALA A 283 -5.40 16.85 4.57
N ALA A 284 -4.15 17.20 4.88
CA ALA A 284 -3.00 16.33 4.62
C ALA A 284 -3.13 14.97 5.35
N ALA A 285 -3.45 15.00 6.66
CA ALA A 285 -3.67 13.80 7.44
C ALA A 285 -4.84 12.95 6.90
N SER A 286 -5.93 13.58 6.47
CA SER A 286 -7.08 12.89 5.88
C SER A 286 -6.74 12.19 4.57
N ALA A 287 -5.96 12.84 3.69
CA ALA A 287 -5.51 12.25 2.44
C ALA A 287 -4.60 11.03 2.68
N VAL A 288 -3.61 11.16 3.57
CA VAL A 288 -2.70 10.06 3.92
C VAL A 288 -3.46 8.92 4.60
N GLY A 289 -4.27 9.23 5.61
CA GLY A 289 -5.06 8.25 6.36
C GLY A 289 -5.99 7.43 5.47
N LYS A 290 -6.71 8.09 4.55
CA LYS A 290 -7.59 7.41 3.60
C LYS A 290 -6.83 6.52 2.62
N THR A 291 -5.68 6.98 2.13
CA THR A 291 -4.81 6.21 1.22
C THR A 291 -4.29 4.94 1.89
N LEU A 292 -3.66 5.07 3.06
CA LEU A 292 -3.01 3.95 3.75
C LEU A 292 -4.02 2.97 4.35
N SER A 293 -5.13 3.47 4.90
CA SER A 293 -6.20 2.60 5.42
C SER A 293 -6.81 1.73 4.33
N THR A 294 -6.99 2.27 3.12
CA THR A 294 -7.50 1.49 2.00
C THR A 294 -6.45 0.48 1.52
N LEU A 295 -5.19 0.89 1.42
CA LEU A 295 -4.10 0.03 0.96
C LEU A 295 -3.97 -1.22 1.84
N ILE A 296 -4.02 -1.07 3.16
CA ILE A 296 -3.90 -2.21 4.08
C ILE A 296 -5.12 -3.11 4.08
N ILE A 297 -6.33 -2.54 3.91
CA ILE A 297 -7.54 -3.36 3.76
C ILE A 297 -7.43 -4.20 2.48
N ALA A 298 -6.96 -3.61 1.38
CA ALA A 298 -6.77 -4.34 0.13
C ALA A 298 -5.71 -5.45 0.26
N ILE A 299 -4.57 -5.16 0.92
CA ILE A 299 -3.54 -6.16 1.25
C ILE A 299 -4.14 -7.31 2.07
N ARG A 300 -4.87 -7.01 3.15
CA ARG A 300 -5.52 -8.03 4.00
C ARG A 300 -6.43 -8.94 3.18
N ASN A 301 -7.35 -8.34 2.43
CA ASN A 301 -8.31 -9.08 1.62
C ASN A 301 -7.62 -9.99 0.60
N THR A 302 -6.53 -9.52 0.00
CA THR A 302 -5.76 -10.27 -1.01
C THR A 302 -5.02 -11.45 -0.37
N VAL A 303 -4.33 -11.21 0.74
CA VAL A 303 -3.59 -12.27 1.46
C VAL A 303 -4.55 -13.31 2.04
N ASP A 304 -5.66 -12.87 2.66
CA ASP A 304 -6.70 -13.76 3.18
C ASP A 304 -7.29 -14.64 2.08
N SER A 305 -7.52 -14.08 0.89
CA SER A 305 -8.03 -14.84 -0.26
C SER A 305 -7.02 -15.87 -0.75
N GLY A 306 -5.73 -15.53 -0.80
CA GLY A 306 -4.68 -16.47 -1.18
C GLY A 306 -4.51 -17.63 -0.18
N LEU A 307 -4.54 -17.32 1.13
CA LEU A 307 -4.51 -18.33 2.18
C LEU A 307 -5.73 -19.26 2.13
N LYS A 308 -6.93 -18.72 1.85
CA LYS A 308 -8.14 -19.53 1.62
C LYS A 308 -7.98 -20.46 0.42
N LYS A 309 -7.43 -19.98 -0.70
CA LYS A 309 -7.18 -20.81 -1.88
C LYS A 309 -6.22 -21.97 -1.58
N ILE A 310 -5.17 -21.74 -0.79
CA ILE A 310 -4.26 -22.81 -0.34
C ILE A 310 -5.03 -23.87 0.47
N ASN A 311 -5.89 -23.43 1.39
CA ASN A 311 -6.70 -24.34 2.20
C ASN A 311 -7.73 -25.12 1.37
N GLU A 312 -8.34 -24.50 0.36
CA GLU A 312 -9.23 -25.17 -0.59
C GLU A 312 -8.49 -26.25 -1.36
N VAL A 313 -7.30 -25.96 -1.90
CA VAL A 313 -6.46 -26.96 -2.59
C VAL A 313 -6.10 -28.10 -1.66
N LEU A 314 -5.70 -27.81 -0.42
CA LEU A 314 -5.41 -28.83 0.59
C LEU A 314 -6.59 -29.80 0.81
N GLY A 315 -7.82 -29.27 0.88
CA GLY A 315 -9.03 -30.08 1.03
C GLY A 315 -9.35 -30.98 -0.16
N THR A 316 -8.71 -30.78 -1.31
CA THR A 316 -8.87 -31.64 -2.51
C THR A 316 -7.81 -32.71 -2.66
N ILE A 317 -6.77 -32.70 -1.82
CA ILE A 317 -5.66 -33.64 -1.91
C ILE A 317 -6.12 -35.05 -1.55
N LYS A 318 -5.69 -36.02 -2.36
CA LYS A 318 -5.93 -37.45 -2.15
C LYS A 318 -4.62 -38.20 -1.96
N GLN A 319 -4.72 -39.45 -1.49
CA GLN A 319 -3.55 -40.28 -1.22
C GLN A 319 -2.69 -40.50 -2.46
N GLU A 320 -3.31 -40.64 -3.64
CA GLU A 320 -2.64 -40.78 -4.93
C GLU A 320 -1.91 -39.51 -5.43
N ASP A 321 -2.19 -38.36 -4.83
CA ASP A 321 -1.51 -37.10 -5.16
C ASP A 321 -0.14 -36.95 -4.45
N ARG A 322 0.19 -37.90 -3.58
CA ARG A 322 1.49 -37.96 -2.91
C ARG A 322 2.57 -38.32 -3.94
N ILE A 323 3.63 -37.53 -4.00
CA ILE A 323 4.79 -37.81 -4.86
C ILE A 323 5.34 -39.18 -4.44
N ALA A 324 5.38 -40.14 -5.37
CA ALA A 324 6.02 -41.42 -5.11
C ALA A 324 7.50 -41.15 -4.78
N GLU A 325 7.96 -41.58 -3.60
CA GLU A 325 9.39 -41.65 -3.33
C GLU A 325 10.01 -42.47 -4.46
N VAL A 326 10.87 -41.83 -5.27
CA VAL A 326 11.76 -42.55 -6.16
C VAL A 326 12.66 -43.36 -5.24
N VAL A 327 12.28 -44.62 -5.02
CA VAL A 327 13.16 -45.62 -4.46
C VAL A 327 14.32 -45.70 -5.43
N THR A 328 15.40 -45.00 -5.12
CA THR A 328 16.71 -45.28 -5.68
C THR A 328 17.10 -46.65 -5.16
N SER A 329 16.57 -47.66 -5.84
CA SER A 329 17.03 -49.04 -5.70
C SER A 329 18.46 -49.03 -6.17
N GLY A 330 19.38 -49.15 -5.22
CA GLY A 330 20.79 -49.29 -5.50
C GLY A 330 21.02 -50.45 -6.48
N GLN A 331 21.80 -50.16 -7.51
CA GLN A 331 22.63 -51.13 -8.20
C GLN A 331 24.06 -50.61 -8.17
#